data_AF-A0A3P8JDF1-F1
#
_entry.id   AF-A0A3P8JDF1-F1
#
_cell.length_a   1.000
_cell.length_b   1.000
_cell.length_c   1.000
_cell.angle_alpha   90.00
_cell.angle_beta   90.00
_cell.angle_gamma   90.00
#
_symmetry.space_group_name_H-M   'P 1'
#
loop_
_entity.id
_entity.type
_entity.pdbx_description
1 polymer ?
#
loop_
_entity_poly.entity_id
_entity_poly.type
_entity_poly.pdbx_seq_one_letter_code
_entity_poly.pdbx_strand_id
1 'polypeptide(L)'
;MSDYNALGITVRYLAFPRQGLQSQTEQDMQAIWCAKDRNKALDDAMGGKGVQPASCKVDISKHYTLGVQFGVNGTPAMVLSNGYVLPGYQGPKELKAFLDEHQKQTSGK
;
A
#
# COMPACT_ATOMS: atom_id res chain seq x y z
N MET A 1 -1.56 -11.78 3.67
CA MET A 1 -1.66 -10.69 4.68
C MET A 1 -1.51 -11.22 6.10
N SER A 2 -2.19 -12.33 6.42
CA SER A 2 -2.07 -13.04 7.71
C SER A 2 -0.65 -13.15 8.24
N ASP A 3 0.31 -13.52 7.40
CA ASP A 3 1.68 -13.82 7.84
C ASP A 3 2.45 -12.56 8.25
N TYR A 4 2.20 -11.42 7.60
CA TYR A 4 2.74 -10.13 8.05
C TYR A 4 2.14 -9.77 9.42
N ASN A 5 0.81 -9.87 9.54
CA ASN A 5 0.11 -9.54 10.77
C ASN A 5 0.52 -10.44 11.94
N ALA A 6 0.74 -11.74 11.69
CA ALA A 6 1.20 -12.71 12.67
C ALA A 6 2.61 -12.41 13.20
N LEU A 7 3.44 -11.72 12.40
CA LEU A 7 4.76 -11.23 12.80
C LEU A 7 4.70 -9.83 13.45
N GLY A 8 3.50 -9.32 13.74
CA GLY A 8 3.30 -7.99 14.33
C GLY A 8 3.44 -6.84 13.34
N ILE A 9 3.49 -7.12 12.03
CA ILE A 9 3.61 -6.09 11.00
C ILE A 9 2.22 -5.65 10.57
N THR A 10 1.87 -4.39 10.83
CA THR A 10 0.64 -3.78 10.33
C THR A 10 0.89 -3.16 8.96
N VAL A 11 0.13 -3.58 7.95
CA VAL A 11 0.19 -3.01 6.59
C VAL A 11 -0.90 -1.96 6.41
N ARG A 12 -0.53 -0.77 5.94
CA ARG A 12 -1.46 0.34 5.62
C ARG A 12 -1.30 0.72 4.16
N TYR A 13 -2.33 0.48 3.35
CA TYR A 13 -2.28 0.74 1.92
C TYR A 13 -2.61 2.19 1.56
N LEU A 14 -1.91 2.70 0.55
CA LEU A 14 -2.30 3.83 -0.28
C LEU A 14 -2.26 3.41 -1.75
N ALA A 15 -3.14 3.99 -2.55
CA ALA A 15 -3.25 3.65 -3.97
C ALA A 15 -2.16 4.33 -4.80
N PHE A 16 -1.55 3.58 -5.72
CA PHE A 16 -0.54 4.08 -6.65
C PHE A 16 -0.73 3.43 -8.02
N PRO A 17 -1.59 3.97 -8.90
CA PRO A 17 -1.80 3.43 -10.23
C PRO A 17 -0.57 3.71 -11.10
N ARG A 18 0.28 2.70 -11.33
CA ARG A 18 1.52 2.83 -12.12
C ARG A 18 1.31 3.36 -13.55
N GLN A 19 0.12 3.14 -14.12
CA GLN A 19 -0.27 3.61 -15.44
C GLN A 19 -0.80 5.06 -15.43
N GLY A 20 -0.78 5.73 -14.28
CA GLY A 20 -1.23 7.11 -14.10
C GLY A 20 -2.72 7.25 -13.76
N LEU A 21 -3.14 8.51 -13.57
CA LEU A 21 -4.44 8.89 -13.01
C LEU A 21 -5.64 8.74 -13.96
N GLN A 22 -5.40 8.36 -15.21
CA GLN A 22 -6.46 8.15 -16.21
C GLN A 22 -6.59 6.66 -16.59
N SER A 23 -5.94 5.78 -15.84
CA SER A 23 -5.93 4.34 -16.12
C SER A 23 -7.16 3.63 -15.53
N GLN A 24 -7.52 2.47 -16.10
CA GLN A 24 -8.53 1.61 -15.49
C GLN A 24 -8.17 1.22 -14.05
N THR A 25 -6.88 1.02 -13.76
CA THR A 25 -6.38 0.74 -12.41
C THR A 25 -6.68 1.86 -11.43
N GLU A 26 -6.63 3.13 -11.85
CA GLU A 26 -7.01 4.25 -10.99
C GLU A 26 -8.51 4.18 -10.64
N GLN A 27 -9.36 3.94 -11.64
CA GLN A 27 -10.81 3.85 -11.45
C GLN A 27 -11.19 2.68 -10.53
N ASP A 28 -10.55 1.54 -10.71
CA ASP A 28 -10.73 0.35 -9.87
C ASP A 28 -10.28 0.64 -8.42
N MET A 29 -9.13 1.27 -8.23
CA MET A 29 -8.64 1.65 -6.90
C MET A 29 -9.54 2.70 -6.22
N GLN A 30 -10.06 3.67 -6.97
CA GLN A 30 -11.04 4.65 -6.49
C GLN A 30 -12.30 3.95 -5.98
N ALA A 31 -12.84 2.99 -6.75
CA ALA A 31 -14.00 2.22 -6.34
C ALA A 31 -13.73 1.37 -5.08
N ILE A 32 -12.57 0.70 -4.98
CA ILE A 32 -12.19 -0.04 -3.77
C ILE A 32 -12.10 0.90 -2.55
N TRP A 33 -11.53 2.10 -2.71
CA TRP A 33 -11.41 3.07 -1.61
C TRP A 33 -12.74 3.72 -1.23
N CYS A 34 -13.72 3.69 -2.14
CA CYS A 34 -15.07 4.14 -1.88
C CYS A 34 -16.04 3.05 -1.44
N ALA A 35 -15.60 1.79 -1.40
CA ALA A 35 -16.39 0.70 -0.86
C ALA A 35 -16.71 0.92 0.62
N LYS A 36 -17.89 0.44 1.04
CA LYS A 36 -18.32 0.45 2.45
C LYS A 36 -17.33 -0.31 3.34
N ASP A 37 -16.81 -1.41 2.84
CA ASP A 37 -15.75 -2.20 3.46
C ASP A 37 -14.56 -2.26 2.48
N ARG A 38 -13.57 -1.40 2.73
CA ARG A 38 -12.39 -1.27 1.86
C ARG A 38 -11.49 -2.50 1.92
N ASN A 39 -11.38 -3.12 3.10
CA ASN A 39 -10.58 -4.32 3.30
C ASN A 39 -11.15 -5.46 2.47
N LYS A 40 -12.46 -5.70 2.60
CA LYS A 40 -13.15 -6.72 1.81
C LYS A 40 -13.08 -6.43 0.30
N ALA A 41 -13.28 -5.18 -0.13
CA ALA A 41 -13.22 -4.83 -1.54
C ALA A 41 -11.82 -5.05 -2.14
N LEU A 42 -10.76 -4.74 -1.39
CA LEU A 42 -9.40 -5.00 -1.81
C LEU A 42 -9.10 -6.51 -1.85
N ASP A 43 -9.50 -7.26 -0.82
CA ASP A 43 -9.33 -8.71 -0.77
C ASP A 43 -10.06 -9.41 -1.92
N ASP A 44 -11.29 -9.00 -2.21
CA ASP A 44 -12.09 -9.52 -3.32
C ASP A 44 -11.39 -9.21 -4.67
N ALA A 45 -10.91 -7.98 -4.88
CA ALA A 45 -10.18 -7.59 -6.09
C ALA A 45 -8.86 -8.37 -6.27
N MET A 46 -8.06 -8.48 -5.21
CA MET A 46 -6.80 -9.24 -5.22
C MET A 46 -7.03 -10.75 -5.35
N GLY A 47 -8.19 -11.24 -4.93
CA GLY A 47 -8.66 -12.61 -5.15
C GLY A 47 -9.20 -12.88 -6.55
N GLY A 48 -9.12 -11.92 -7.47
CA GLY A 48 -9.57 -12.04 -8.85
C GLY A 48 -11.07 -11.84 -9.07
N LYS A 49 -11.80 -11.39 -8.04
CA LYS A 49 -13.20 -10.95 -8.23
C LYS A 49 -13.19 -9.55 -8.84
N GLY A 50 -14.23 -9.23 -9.61
CA GLY A 50 -14.38 -7.90 -10.19
C GLY A 50 -14.59 -6.82 -9.11
N VAL A 51 -14.17 -5.59 -9.42
CA VAL A 51 -14.41 -4.42 -8.58
C VAL A 51 -15.81 -3.89 -8.80
N GLN A 52 -16.56 -3.69 -7.72
CA GLN A 52 -17.88 -3.07 -7.80
C GLN A 52 -17.73 -1.55 -7.89
N PRO A 53 -18.41 -0.88 -8.84
CA PRO A 53 -18.36 0.58 -8.95
C PRO A 53 -18.82 1.24 -7.65
N ALA A 54 -18.04 2.20 -7.15
CA ALA A 54 -18.38 3.01 -5.99
C ALA A 54 -17.75 4.40 -6.13
N SER A 55 -18.42 5.41 -5.58
CA SER A 55 -17.94 6.80 -5.60
C SER A 55 -18.10 7.43 -4.21
N CYS A 56 -17.14 8.29 -3.87
CA CYS A 56 -17.02 8.97 -2.58
C CYS A 56 -16.02 10.12 -2.70
N LYS A 57 -15.75 10.82 -1.60
CA LYS A 57 -14.86 12.00 -1.58
C LYS A 57 -13.36 11.67 -1.53
N VAL A 58 -12.98 10.39 -1.50
CA VAL A 58 -11.56 10.02 -1.57
C VAL A 58 -11.01 10.43 -2.94
N ASP A 59 -9.78 10.92 -2.94
CA ASP A 59 -9.11 11.39 -4.15
C ASP A 59 -7.79 10.64 -4.31
N ILE A 60 -7.75 9.68 -5.23
CA ILE A 60 -6.58 8.82 -5.47
C ILE A 60 -5.40 9.63 -6.00
N SER A 61 -5.63 10.78 -6.63
CA SER A 61 -4.56 11.66 -7.11
C SER A 61 -3.66 12.15 -5.97
N LYS A 62 -4.20 12.31 -4.76
CA LYS A 62 -3.43 12.70 -3.58
C LYS A 62 -2.52 11.59 -3.09
N HIS A 63 -2.97 10.33 -3.14
CA HIS A 63 -2.13 9.18 -2.80
C HIS A 63 -0.97 9.03 -3.80
N TYR A 64 -1.30 9.12 -5.08
CA TYR A 64 -0.32 9.05 -6.16
C TYR A 64 0.73 10.17 -6.05
N THR A 65 0.28 11.42 -5.90
CA THR A 65 1.17 12.58 -5.76
C THR A 65 2.07 12.45 -4.54
N LEU A 66 1.54 11.98 -3.41
CA LEU A 66 2.34 11.71 -2.22
C LEU A 66 3.41 10.65 -2.49
N GLY A 67 3.04 9.55 -3.16
CA GLY A 67 4.01 8.52 -3.57
C GLY A 67 5.13 9.08 -4.45
N VAL A 68 4.78 9.91 -5.44
CA VAL A 68 5.76 10.59 -6.30
C VAL A 68 6.69 11.49 -5.50
N GLN A 69 6.17 12.25 -4.54
CA GLN A 69 6.97 13.10 -3.64
C GLN A 69 7.93 12.30 -2.75
N PHE A 70 7.53 11.09 -2.34
CA PHE A 70 8.40 10.14 -1.64
C PHE A 70 9.40 9.44 -2.57
N GLY A 71 9.38 9.69 -3.88
CA GLY A 71 10.28 9.05 -4.85
C GLY A 71 9.84 7.65 -5.27
N VAL A 72 8.59 7.27 -5.04
CA VAL A 72 8.05 5.98 -5.49
C VAL A 72 7.99 5.95 -7.02
N ASN A 73 8.71 5.00 -7.62
CA ASN A 73 8.76 4.79 -9.07
C ASN A 73 8.27 3.37 -9.47
N GLY A 74 7.91 2.53 -8.50
CA GLY A 74 7.44 1.17 -8.71
C GLY A 74 6.65 0.66 -7.51
N THR A 75 5.83 -0.36 -7.71
CA THR A 75 5.00 -0.98 -6.66
C THR A 75 5.27 -2.48 -6.54
N PRO A 76 5.27 -3.06 -5.33
CA PRO A 76 5.05 -2.40 -4.05
C PRO A 76 6.24 -1.52 -3.63
N ALA A 77 5.94 -0.44 -2.90
CA ALA A 77 6.91 0.38 -2.19
C ALA A 77 6.40 0.58 -0.77
N MET A 78 7.27 0.40 0.22
CA MET A 78 6.91 0.49 1.63
C MET A 78 7.52 1.77 2.22
N VAL A 79 6.70 2.57 2.88
CA VAL A 79 7.16 3.76 3.61
C VAL A 79 7.12 3.43 5.10
N LEU A 80 8.26 3.54 5.77
CA LEU A 80 8.38 3.25 7.20
C LEU A 80 7.91 4.45 8.04
N SER A 81 7.76 4.24 9.35
CA SER A 81 7.29 5.27 10.29
C SER A 81 8.18 6.52 10.33
N ASN A 82 9.46 6.40 9.97
CA ASN A 82 10.41 7.50 9.90
C ASN A 82 10.55 8.12 8.49
N GLY A 83 9.70 7.73 7.54
CA GLY A 83 9.72 8.23 6.16
C GLY A 83 10.71 7.52 5.23
N TYR A 84 11.49 6.54 5.72
CA TYR A 84 12.35 5.73 4.86
C TYR A 84 11.51 4.95 3.84
N VAL A 85 11.91 5.02 2.57
CA VAL A 85 11.22 4.33 1.48
C VAL A 85 12.02 3.08 1.12
N LEU A 86 11.41 1.93 1.36
CA LEU A 86 11.91 0.61 0.97
C LEU A 86 11.22 0.20 -0.35
N PRO A 87 11.93 0.28 -1.49
CA PRO A 87 11.38 -0.14 -2.77
C PRO A 87 11.33 -1.67 -2.86
N GLY A 88 10.31 -2.18 -3.54
CA GLY A 88 10.20 -3.61 -3.86
C GLY A 88 9.44 -4.42 -2.81
N TYR A 89 9.23 -5.68 -3.17
CA TYR A 89 8.56 -6.66 -2.32
C TYR A 89 9.56 -7.32 -1.36
N GLN A 90 9.13 -7.58 -0.13
CA GLN A 90 9.83 -8.46 0.79
C GLN A 90 8.83 -9.43 1.42
N GLY A 91 9.21 -10.71 1.55
CA GLY A 91 8.38 -11.70 2.22
C GLY A 91 8.20 -11.37 3.72
N PRO A 92 7.20 -11.95 4.40
CA PRO A 92 6.91 -11.62 5.80
C PRO A 92 8.11 -11.74 6.75
N LYS A 93 8.89 -12.83 6.65
CA LYS A 93 10.05 -13.09 7.50
C LYS A 93 11.21 -12.13 7.20
N GLU A 94 11.46 -11.87 5.92
CA GLU A 94 12.51 -10.94 5.47
C GLU A 94 12.19 -9.51 5.90
N LEU A 95 10.95 -9.08 5.70
CA LEU A 95 10.49 -7.77 6.13
C LEU A 95 10.57 -7.63 7.65
N LYS A 96 10.20 -8.65 8.42
CA LYS A 96 10.35 -8.61 9.88
C LYS A 96 11.80 -8.42 10.30
N ALA A 97 12.72 -9.21 9.72
CA ALA A 97 14.14 -9.10 10.02
C ALA A 97 14.68 -7.71 9.65
N PHE A 98 14.30 -7.19 8.49
CA PHE A 98 14.67 -5.85 8.05
C PHE A 98 14.14 -4.76 9.01
N LEU A 99 12.86 -4.81 9.38
CA LEU A 99 12.25 -3.82 10.27
C LEU A 99 12.89 -3.83 11.66
N ASP A 100 13.20 -5.01 12.20
CA ASP A 100 13.87 -5.14 13.50
C ASP A 100 15.27 -4.53 13.49
N GLU A 101 16.02 -4.78 12.42
CA GLU A 101 17.37 -4.25 12.26
C GLU A 101 17.36 -2.74 12.03
N HIS A 102 16.48 -2.26 11.15
CA HIS A 102 16.30 -0.84 10.88
C HIS A 102 15.85 -0.08 12.14
N GLN A 103 14.98 -0.67 12.95
CA GLN A 103 14.55 -0.08 14.22
C GLN A 103 15.73 0.07 15.19
N LYS A 104 16.60 -0.94 15.33
CA LYS A 104 17.79 -0.84 16.20
C LYS A 104 18.71 0.30 15.76
N GLN A 105 19.00 0.37 14.46
CA GLN A 105 19.89 1.39 13.91
C GLN A 105 19.32 2.81 14.03
N THR A 106 18.00 2.97 13.96
CA THR A 106 17.34 4.29 14.00
C THR A 106 16.92 4.74 15.40
N SER A 107 16.91 3.84 16.39
CA SER A 107 16.50 4.16 17.76
C SER A 107 17.62 4.70 18.66
N GLY A 108 18.85 4.89 18.14
CA GLY A 108 19.92 5.59 18.85
C GLY A 108 20.34 4.97 20.19
N LYS A 109 20.31 3.64 20.30
CA LYS A 109 20.99 2.89 21.36
C LYS A 109 22.08 2.02 20.77
#